data_AF-A0A7S9PVG5-F1
#
_entry.id   AF-A0A7S9PVG5-F1
#
_cell.length_a   1.000
_cell.length_b   1.000
_cell.length_c   1.000
_cell.angle_alpha   90.00
_cell.angle_beta   90.00
_cell.angle_gamma   90.00
#
_symmetry.space_group_name_H-M   'P 1'
#
loop_
_entity.id
_entity.type
_entity.pdbx_description
1 polymer ?
#
loop_
_entity_poly.entity_id
_entity_poly.type
_entity_poly.pdbx_seq_one_letter_code
_entity_poly.pdbx_strand_id
1 'polypeptide(L)'
;MHPHLHTKNALEQTPRPPACEEIIAALEDCHNRGFMHKATGGCNDIKEKVNKCLRDERSKLQAENRQAARAKRDKIKEEQKALGL
;
A
#
# COMPACT_ATOMS: atom_id res chain seq x y z
N MET A 1 0.16 0.02 -21.01
CA MET A 1 -0.87 0.56 -20.10
C MET A 1 -1.88 -0.54 -19.85
N HIS A 2 -1.95 -1.11 -18.64
CA HIS A 2 -2.80 -2.26 -18.34
C HIS A 2 -4.25 -1.83 -18.05
N PRO A 3 -5.23 -2.13 -18.91
CA PRO A 3 -6.60 -1.62 -18.77
C PRO A 3 -7.31 -2.10 -17.50
N HIS A 4 -6.95 -3.27 -16.97
CA HIS A 4 -7.50 -3.83 -15.73
C HIS A 4 -7.04 -3.14 -14.44
N LEU A 5 -6.08 -2.21 -14.52
CA LEU A 5 -5.62 -1.44 -13.35
C LEU A 5 -6.37 -0.12 -13.19
N HIS A 6 -7.32 0.20 -14.07
CA HIS A 6 -8.23 1.33 -13.89
C HIS A 6 -9.39 0.94 -12.97
N THR A 7 -9.13 0.77 -11.69
CA THR A 7 -10.17 0.98 -10.68
C THR A 7 -10.47 2.47 -10.69
N LYS A 8 -11.67 2.87 -11.14
CA LYS A 8 -12.09 4.24 -11.44
C LYS A 8 -11.97 5.27 -10.30
N ASN A 9 -11.42 4.90 -9.14
CA ASN A 9 -11.29 5.75 -7.96
C ASN A 9 -10.08 5.35 -7.10
N ALA A 10 -8.89 5.15 -7.69
CA ALA A 10 -7.70 4.83 -6.90
C ALA A 10 -7.29 5.92 -5.88
N LEU A 11 -7.84 7.15 -5.97
CA LEU A 11 -7.64 8.20 -4.97
C LEU A 11 -8.75 8.26 -3.89
N GLU A 12 -9.96 7.76 -4.17
CA GLU A 12 -11.07 7.69 -3.21
C GLU A 12 -11.21 6.31 -2.54
N GLN A 13 -10.72 5.23 -3.16
CA GLN A 13 -10.94 3.84 -2.73
C GLN A 13 -9.77 3.19 -2.00
N THR A 14 -8.57 3.79 -2.01
CA THR A 14 -7.48 3.32 -1.15
C THR A 14 -7.44 4.17 0.11
N PRO A 15 -8.09 3.75 1.20
CA PRO A 15 -7.87 4.40 2.49
C PRO A 15 -6.37 4.38 2.78
N ARG A 16 -5.83 5.53 3.21
CA ARG A 16 -4.46 5.59 3.71
C ARG A 16 -4.34 4.58 4.85
N PRO A 17 -3.23 3.81 4.94
CA PRO A 17 -3.03 2.95 6.09
C PRO A 17 -3.10 3.77 7.37
N PRO A 18 -3.92 3.40 8.37
CA PRO A 18 -4.03 4.15 9.62
C PRO A 18 -2.65 4.28 10.31
N ALA A 19 -1.79 3.27 10.15
CA ALA A 19 -0.42 3.28 10.65
C ALA A 19 0.48 4.38 10.05
N CYS A 20 0.09 4.99 8.92
CA CYS A 20 0.85 6.06 8.27
C CYS A 20 0.14 7.43 8.34
N GLU A 21 -0.98 7.54 9.06
CA GLU A 21 -1.80 8.75 9.06
C GLU A 21 -1.05 9.96 9.62
N GLU A 22 -0.39 9.82 10.78
CA GLU A 22 0.35 10.90 11.43
C GLU A 22 1.46 11.48 10.55
N ILE A 23 2.18 10.61 9.83
CA ILE A 23 3.31 11.04 9.01
C ILE A 23 2.88 11.63 7.67
N ILE A 24 1.71 11.23 7.18
CA ILE A 24 1.07 11.85 6.02
C ILE A 24 0.53 13.22 6.41
N ALA A 25 -0.11 13.36 7.58
CA ALA A 25 -0.54 14.66 8.11
C ALA A 25 0.65 15.62 8.26
N ALA A 26 1.80 15.16 8.77
CA ALA A 26 3.02 15.95 8.83
C ALA A 26 3.53 16.40 7.45
N LEU A 27 3.36 15.59 6.40
CA LEU A 27 3.70 15.97 5.04
C LEU A 27 2.71 16.99 4.46
N GLU A 28 1.42 16.83 4.76
CA GLU A 28 0.36 17.79 4.40
C GLU A 28 0.62 19.16 5.05
N ASP A 29 0.94 19.18 6.34
CA ASP A 29 1.34 20.40 7.05
C ASP A 29 2.60 21.04 6.46
N CYS A 30 3.58 20.24 6.03
CA CYS A 30 4.75 20.77 5.35
C CYS A 30 4.39 21.40 3.99
N HIS A 31 3.52 20.77 3.21
CA HIS A 31 3.03 21.33 1.95
C HIS A 31 2.22 22.62 2.15
N ASN A 32 1.50 22.75 3.27
CA ASN A 32 0.73 23.95 3.62
C ASN A 32 1.61 25.17 3.93
N ARG A 33 2.94 25.00 4.09
CA ARG A 33 3.90 26.11 4.28
C ARG A 33 4.11 26.95 3.01
N GLY A 34 3.66 26.46 1.87
CA GLY A 34 3.66 27.21 0.61
C GLY A 34 4.30 26.44 -0.55
N PHE A 35 3.84 26.77 -1.75
CA PHE A 35 4.24 26.10 -2.99
C PHE A 35 5.75 26.10 -3.21
N MET A 36 6.43 27.23 -2.97
CA MET A 36 7.89 27.33 -3.17
C MET A 36 8.66 26.40 -2.23
N HIS A 37 8.25 26.28 -0.96
CA HIS A 37 8.88 25.37 0.00
C HIS A 37 8.74 23.91 -0.41
N LYS A 38 7.57 23.53 -0.94
CA LYS A 38 7.34 22.21 -1.53
C LYS A 38 8.20 22.00 -2.78
N ALA A 39 8.20 22.96 -3.70
CA ALA A 39 8.85 22.85 -5.00
C ALA A 39 10.39 22.76 -4.91
N THR A 40 11.00 23.45 -3.94
CA THR A 40 12.45 23.41 -3.72
C THR A 40 12.92 22.23 -2.87
N GLY A 41 12.00 21.35 -2.44
CA GLY A 41 12.33 20.13 -1.71
C GLY A 41 12.39 20.28 -0.18
N GLY A 42 11.84 21.36 0.39
CA GLY A 42 11.83 21.60 1.84
C GLY A 42 11.08 20.54 2.67
N CYS A 43 10.31 19.67 2.02
CA CYS A 43 9.56 18.57 2.66
C CYS A 43 10.16 17.17 2.39
N ASN A 44 11.36 17.08 1.81
CA ASN A 44 11.91 15.79 1.35
C ASN A 44 12.13 14.78 2.47
N ASP A 45 12.63 15.19 3.64
CA ASP A 45 12.86 14.28 4.77
C ASP A 45 11.55 13.66 5.26
N ILE A 46 10.48 14.45 5.34
CA ILE A 46 9.16 13.96 5.75
C ILE A 46 8.59 13.02 4.68
N LYS A 47 8.74 13.38 3.40
CA LYS A 47 8.35 12.54 2.26
C LYS A 47 9.07 11.19 2.26
N GLU A 48 10.35 11.14 2.61
CA GLU A 48 11.10 9.89 2.73
C GLU A 48 10.52 8.98 3.82
N LYS A 49 10.12 9.55 4.95
CA LYS A 49 9.49 8.77 6.02
C LYS A 49 8.10 8.26 5.62
N VAL A 50 7.29 9.05 4.91
CA VAL A 50 6.02 8.58 4.31
C VAL A 50 6.27 7.41 3.37
N ASN A 51 7.24 7.55 2.46
CA ASN A 51 7.61 6.50 1.52
C ASN A 51 8.05 5.21 2.22
N LYS A 52 8.78 5.32 3.33
CA LYS A 52 9.15 4.16 4.15
C LYS A 52 7.92 3.49 4.75
N CYS A 53 7.05 4.26 5.42
CA CYS A 53 5.84 3.73 6.03
C CYS A 53 4.96 2.97 5.03
N LEU A 54 4.70 3.58 3.86
CA LEU A 54 3.87 2.96 2.83
C LEU A 54 4.51 1.69 2.22
N ARG A 55 5.84 1.63 2.13
CA ARG A 55 6.56 0.43 1.69
C ARG A 55 6.46 -0.71 2.71
N ASP A 56 6.57 -0.38 3.99
CA ASP A 56 6.46 -1.35 5.07
C ASP A 56 5.04 -1.94 5.10
N GLU A 57 4.02 -1.09 5.01
CA GLU A 57 2.63 -1.55 4.96
C GLU A 57 2.34 -2.41 3.73
N ARG A 58 2.80 -1.98 2.56
CA ARG A 58 2.69 -2.78 1.34
C ARG A 58 3.34 -4.15 1.51
N SER A 59 4.49 -4.22 2.18
CA SER A 59 5.21 -5.48 2.41
C SER A 59 4.42 -6.43 3.32
N LYS A 60 3.75 -5.90 4.36
CA LYS A 60 2.87 -6.68 5.24
C LYS A 60 1.68 -7.26 4.49
N LEU A 61 0.93 -6.41 3.78
CA LEU A 61 -0.23 -6.86 2.99
C LEU A 61 0.17 -7.90 1.93
N GLN A 62 1.32 -7.72 1.29
CA GLN A 62 1.83 -8.73 0.35
C GLN A 62 2.18 -10.04 1.06
N ALA A 63 2.72 -10.01 2.28
CA ALA A 63 3.00 -11.21 3.05
C ALA A 63 1.72 -11.96 3.42
N GLU A 64 0.70 -11.26 3.89
CA GLU A 64 -0.63 -11.82 4.20
C GLU A 64 -1.29 -12.43 2.96
N ASN A 65 -1.30 -11.70 1.84
CA ASN A 65 -1.84 -12.19 0.58
C ASN A 65 -1.09 -13.44 0.09
N ARG A 66 0.24 -13.49 0.25
CA ARG A 66 1.03 -14.69 -0.07
C ARG A 66 0.67 -15.86 0.83
N GLN A 67 0.46 -15.65 2.12
CA GLN A 67 0.06 -16.69 3.06
C GLN A 67 -1.34 -17.22 2.73
N ALA A 68 -2.31 -16.34 2.52
CA ALA A 68 -3.67 -16.70 2.13
C ALA A 68 -3.72 -17.47 0.81
N ALA A 69 -2.92 -17.04 -0.18
CA ALA A 69 -2.81 -17.75 -1.46
C ALA A 69 -2.21 -19.15 -1.30
N ARG A 70 -1.20 -19.33 -0.44
CA ARG A 70 -0.63 -20.66 -0.12
C ARG A 70 -1.66 -21.55 0.55
N ALA A 71 -2.30 -21.07 1.62
CA ALA A 71 -3.34 -21.81 2.34
C ALA A 71 -4.48 -22.25 1.40
N LYS A 72 -4.92 -21.38 0.48
CA LYS A 72 -5.92 -21.72 -0.53
C LYS A 72 -5.43 -22.82 -1.48
N ARG A 73 -4.17 -22.76 -1.94
CA ARG A 73 -3.58 -23.77 -2.82
C ARG A 73 -3.43 -25.12 -2.12
N ASP A 74 -3.02 -25.11 -0.86
CA ASP A 74 -2.85 -26.33 -0.07
C ASP A 74 -4.20 -27.01 0.15
N LYS A 75 -5.24 -26.26 0.51
CA LYS A 75 -6.61 -26.76 0.61
C LYS A 75 -7.11 -27.39 -0.71
N ILE A 76 -6.93 -26.70 -1.83
CA ILE A 76 -7.33 -27.24 -3.15
C ILE A 76 -6.58 -28.54 -3.46
N LYS A 77 -5.28 -28.60 -3.14
CA LYS A 77 -4.47 -29.80 -3.36
C LYS A 77 -4.92 -30.98 -2.49
N GLU A 78 -5.28 -30.72 -1.24
CA GLU A 78 -5.86 -31.73 -0.34
C GLU A 78 -7.21 -32.24 -0.84
N GLU A 79 -8.09 -31.33 -1.27
CA GLU A 79 -9.38 -31.66 -1.88
C GLU A 79 -9.21 -32.51 -3.16
N GLN A 80 -8.29 -32.13 -4.05
CA GLN A 80 -7.97 -32.91 -5.26
C GLN A 80 -7.49 -34.32 -4.92
N LYS A 81 -6.56 -34.43 -3.95
CA LYS A 81 -6.06 -35.73 -3.49
C LYS A 81 -7.18 -36.60 -2.91
N ALA A 82 -8.11 -36.00 -2.15
CA ALA A 82 -9.26 -36.71 -1.61
C ALA A 82 -10.22 -37.22 -2.69
N LEU A 83 -10.31 -36.51 -3.81
CA LEU A 83 -11.10 -36.90 -4.99
C LEU A 83 -10.36 -37.88 -5.92
N GLY A 84 -9.11 -38.26 -5.61
CA GLY A 84 -8.32 -39.18 -6.43
C GLY A 84 -7.79 -38.57 -7.75
N LEU A 85 -7.76 -37.24 -7.83
CA LEU A 85 -7.12 -36.46 -8.91
C LEU A 85 -5.64 -36.21 -8.58
#